data_AF-A0A2E3Y9K3-F1
#
_entry.id   AF-A0A2E3Y9K3-F1
#
_cell.length_a   1.000
_cell.length_b   1.000
_cell.length_c   1.000
_cell.angle_alpha   90.00
_cell.angle_beta   90.00
_cell.angle_gamma   90.00
#
_symmetry.space_group_name_H-M   'P 1'
#
loop_
_entity.id
_entity.type
_entity.pdbx_description
1 polymer ?
#
loop_
_entity_poly.entity_id
_entity_poly.type
_entity_poly.pdbx_seq_one_letter_code
_entity_poly.pdbx_strand_id
1 'polypeptide(L)'
;EMAEQIGVENMFIFGLDAHQVQEKRNSYDPGGLYDGHRPLRTVVDMIASGQLCPARPDVFEPLVDSLLHRGDPFMVLADYDAYMEAQQRVDTAFRDQDTWTRTSILNCARIGKFSADRSVDEYAKKIWHVESIPNHHSS
;
A
#
# COMPACT_ATOMS: atom_id res chain seq x y z
N GLU A 1 3.79 -4.14 -12.37
CA GLU A 1 2.52 -4.30 -13.15
C GLU A 1 1.66 -3.04 -13.25
N MET A 2 1.00 -2.55 -12.18
CA MET A 2 0.11 -1.36 -12.28
C MET A 2 0.87 -0.11 -12.72
N ALA A 3 2.03 0.15 -12.11
CA ALA A 3 2.90 1.27 -12.45
C ALA A 3 3.37 1.25 -13.92
N GLU A 4 3.61 0.06 -14.49
CA GLU A 4 3.99 -0.08 -15.90
C GLU A 4 2.84 0.24 -16.86
N GLN A 5 1.58 0.00 -16.45
CA GLN A 5 0.40 0.26 -17.29
C GLN A 5 -0.10 1.70 -17.16
N ILE A 6 -0.08 2.22 -15.94
CA ILE A 6 -0.66 3.51 -15.58
C ILE A 6 0.37 4.65 -15.76
N GLY A 7 1.66 4.35 -15.67
CA GLY A 7 2.73 5.33 -15.62
C GLY A 7 3.04 5.74 -14.17
N VAL A 8 4.32 5.68 -13.79
CA VAL A 8 4.80 6.03 -12.44
C VAL A 8 4.47 7.48 -12.08
N GLU A 9 4.39 8.35 -13.08
CA GLU A 9 4.01 9.76 -12.93
C GLU A 9 2.58 9.96 -12.43
N ASN A 10 1.70 8.96 -12.62
CA ASN A 10 0.30 8.98 -12.20
C ASN A 10 0.06 8.18 -10.92
N MET A 11 1.12 7.73 -10.25
CA MET A 11 1.07 6.94 -9.02
C MET A 11 1.96 7.53 -7.92
N PHE A 12 1.52 7.37 -6.68
CA PHE A 12 2.28 7.75 -5.49
C PHE A 12 2.88 6.50 -4.86
N ILE A 13 3.93 5.97 -5.48
CA ILE A 13 4.69 4.82 -4.94
C ILE A 13 5.59 5.34 -3.82
N PHE A 14 5.66 4.60 -2.72
CA PHE A 14 6.46 4.91 -1.54
C PHE A 14 6.96 3.63 -0.86
N GLY A 15 7.84 3.81 0.11
CA GLY A 15 8.36 2.73 0.94
C GLY A 15 9.47 1.92 0.27
N LEU A 16 9.95 0.92 0.99
CA LEU A 16 10.99 0.00 0.56
C LEU A 16 10.44 -0.99 -0.47
N ASP A 17 11.23 -1.25 -1.51
CA ASP A 17 10.96 -2.38 -2.40
C ASP A 17 11.34 -3.72 -1.73
N ALA A 18 10.91 -4.83 -2.34
CA ALA A 18 11.13 -6.17 -1.78
C ALA A 18 12.62 -6.51 -1.56
N HIS A 19 13.51 -5.99 -2.40
CA HIS A 19 14.95 -6.20 -2.27
C HIS A 19 15.52 -5.38 -1.11
N GLN A 20 15.15 -4.10 -1.03
CA GLN A 20 15.55 -3.21 0.06
C GLN A 20 15.06 -3.70 1.43
N VAL A 21 13.85 -4.28 1.50
CA VAL A 21 13.34 -4.96 2.70
C VAL A 21 14.26 -6.12 3.10
N GLN A 22 14.65 -6.97 2.15
CA GLN A 22 15.50 -8.12 2.43
C GLN A 22 16.89 -7.70 2.94
N GLU A 23 17.47 -6.65 2.36
CA GLU A 23 18.77 -6.11 2.77
C GLU A 23 18.72 -5.48 4.17
N LYS A 24 17.71 -4.64 4.43
CA LYS A 24 17.60 -3.93 5.72
C LYS A 24 17.18 -4.83 6.88
N ARG A 25 16.44 -5.92 6.63
CA ARG A 25 15.86 -6.77 7.68
C ARG A 25 16.88 -7.25 8.73
N ASN A 26 18.11 -7.54 8.31
CA ASN A 26 19.14 -8.06 9.21
C ASN A 26 19.76 -7.00 10.14
N SER A 27 19.65 -5.72 9.79
CA SER A 27 20.17 -4.59 10.57
C SER A 27 19.07 -3.64 11.02
N TYR A 28 17.81 -4.08 10.94
CA TYR A 28 16.65 -3.26 11.23
C TYR A 28 16.46 -3.16 12.74
N ASP A 29 16.47 -1.91 13.24
CA ASP A 29 16.22 -1.60 14.64
C ASP A 29 15.04 -0.61 14.74
N PRO A 30 13.82 -1.11 14.99
CA PRO A 30 12.64 -0.26 15.16
C PRO A 30 12.74 0.63 16.40
N GLY A 31 13.42 0.17 17.46
CA GLY A 31 13.63 0.94 18.70
C GLY A 31 14.52 2.16 18.44
N GLY A 32 15.62 1.96 17.71
CA GLY A 32 16.49 3.05 17.28
C GLY A 32 15.80 4.08 16.39
N LEU A 33 14.89 3.65 15.50
CA LEU A 33 14.05 4.57 14.71
C LEU A 33 13.08 5.36 15.59
N TYR A 34 12.43 4.69 16.53
CA TYR A 34 11.54 5.34 17.49
C TYR A 34 12.29 6.39 18.33
N ASP A 35 13.48 6.07 18.86
CA ASP A 35 14.25 7.01 19.68
C ASP A 35 14.82 8.19 18.88
N GLY A 36 15.23 7.95 17.64
CA GLY A 36 15.86 8.94 16.77
C GLY A 36 14.88 9.86 16.03
N HIS A 37 13.61 9.46 15.87
CA HIS A 37 12.65 10.16 15.00
C HIS A 37 11.46 10.73 15.77
N ARG A 38 11.56 12.02 16.16
CA ARG A 38 10.56 12.70 17.00
C ARG A 38 9.11 12.64 16.48
N PRO A 39 8.83 12.88 15.19
CA PRO A 39 7.46 12.78 14.67
C PRO A 39 6.88 11.37 14.82
N LEU A 40 7.66 10.35 14.44
CA LEU A 40 7.28 8.94 14.58
C LEU A 40 7.00 8.58 16.04
N ARG A 41 7.93 8.96 16.94
CA ARG A 41 7.77 8.76 18.38
C ARG A 41 6.48 9.35 18.91
N THR A 42 6.17 10.60 18.52
CA THR A 42 4.96 11.28 18.98
C THR A 42 3.70 10.50 18.60
N VAL A 43 3.66 9.94 17.39
CA VAL A 43 2.53 9.11 16.93
C VAL A 43 2.45 7.81 17.71
N VAL A 44 3.57 7.12 17.90
CA VAL A 44 3.62 5.86 18.65
C VAL A 44 3.23 6.07 20.12
N ASP A 45 3.72 7.14 20.74
CA ASP A 45 3.38 7.54 22.12
C ASP A 45 1.90 7.90 22.25
N MET A 46 1.33 8.58 21.25
CA MET A 46 -0.10 8.88 21.23
C MET A 46 -0.93 7.59 21.18
N ILE A 47 -0.54 6.62 20.34
CA ILE A 47 -1.20 5.30 20.26
C ILE A 47 -1.08 4.55 21.59
N ALA A 48 0.11 4.56 22.19
CA ALA A 48 0.40 3.90 23.46
C ALA A 48 -0.28 4.57 24.67
N SER A 49 -0.64 5.86 24.57
CA SER A 49 -1.19 6.61 25.71
C SER A 49 -2.62 6.21 26.11
N GLY A 50 -3.31 5.39 25.31
CA GLY A 50 -4.70 5.00 25.54
C GLY A 50 -5.74 6.10 25.25
N GLN A 51 -5.30 7.30 24.84
CA GLN A 51 -6.19 8.44 24.53
C GLN A 51 -7.10 8.18 23.33
N LEU A 52 -6.71 7.30 22.40
CA LEU A 52 -7.50 6.92 21.23
C LEU A 52 -8.71 6.04 21.59
N CYS A 53 -8.65 5.30 22.71
CA CYS A 53 -9.75 4.48 23.19
C CYS A 53 -9.83 4.54 24.73
N PRO A 54 -10.33 5.63 25.33
CA PRO A 54 -10.32 5.80 26.79
C PRO A 54 -11.09 4.71 27.56
N ALA A 55 -12.07 4.06 26.92
CA ALA A 55 -12.85 2.98 27.51
C ALA A 55 -12.05 1.65 27.63
N ARG A 56 -11.01 1.48 26.83
CA ARG A 56 -10.07 0.33 26.85
C ARG A 56 -8.67 0.83 26.48
N PRO A 57 -7.98 1.50 27.43
CA PRO A 57 -6.72 2.18 27.14
C PRO A 57 -5.59 1.23 26.70
N ASP A 58 -5.69 -0.06 27.07
CA ASP A 58 -4.77 -1.14 26.78
C ASP A 58 -4.97 -1.79 25.39
N VAL A 59 -6.03 -1.43 24.66
CA VAL A 59 -6.42 -2.11 23.41
C VAL A 59 -5.33 -2.07 22.32
N PHE A 60 -4.43 -1.09 22.37
CA PHE A 60 -3.35 -0.91 21.41
C PHE A 60 -2.00 -1.45 21.89
N GLU A 61 -1.88 -1.97 23.12
CA GLU A 61 -0.63 -2.55 23.63
C GLU A 61 -0.06 -3.63 22.70
N PRO A 62 -0.84 -4.59 22.15
CA PRO A 62 -0.30 -5.59 21.24
C PRO A 62 0.27 -5.01 19.94
N LEU A 63 -0.30 -3.90 19.46
CA LEU A 63 0.20 -3.20 18.27
C LEU A 63 1.53 -2.53 18.58
N VAL A 64 1.61 -1.77 19.67
CA VAL A 64 2.84 -1.08 20.09
C VAL A 64 3.95 -2.09 20.37
N ASP A 65 3.63 -3.20 21.04
CA ASP A 65 4.56 -4.30 21.29
C ASP A 65 5.09 -4.91 19.98
N SER A 66 4.21 -5.13 19.01
CA SER A 66 4.60 -5.63 17.69
C SER A 66 5.57 -4.67 16.97
N LEU A 67 5.36 -3.36 17.12
CA LEU A 67 6.15 -2.34 16.43
C LEU A 67 7.52 -2.13 17.08
N LEU A 68 7.60 -2.10 18.42
CA LEU A 68 8.83 -1.73 19.12
C LEU A 68 9.64 -2.92 19.63
N HIS A 69 8.98 -3.98 20.10
CA HIS A 69 9.66 -5.07 20.81
C HIS A 69 9.73 -6.36 20.00
N ARG A 70 8.82 -6.57 19.04
CA ARG A 70 8.83 -7.77 18.17
C ARG A 70 9.51 -7.54 16.82
N GLY A 71 10.27 -6.46 16.69
CA GLY A 71 11.09 -6.18 15.52
C GLY A 71 10.32 -5.67 14.30
N ASP A 72 9.04 -5.28 14.46
CA ASP A 72 8.19 -4.74 13.39
C ASP A 72 8.31 -5.56 12.09
N PRO A 73 7.69 -6.76 12.03
CA PRO A 73 7.94 -7.74 10.98
C PRO A 73 7.55 -7.25 9.57
N PHE A 74 6.72 -6.22 9.47
CA PHE A 74 6.28 -5.60 8.23
C PHE A 74 7.02 -4.29 7.90
N MET A 75 8.00 -3.90 8.72
CA MET A 75 8.82 -2.68 8.54
C MET A 75 7.97 -1.39 8.44
N VAL A 76 6.84 -1.35 9.15
CA VAL A 76 5.91 -0.21 9.20
C VAL A 76 6.63 1.06 9.63
N LEU A 77 7.50 1.00 10.64
CA LEU A 77 8.22 2.18 11.12
C LEU A 77 9.30 2.63 10.13
N ALA A 78 9.87 1.71 9.34
CA ALA A 78 10.86 2.02 8.32
C ALA A 78 10.26 2.84 7.14
N ASP A 79 9.00 2.56 6.80
CA ASP A 79 8.30 3.21 5.69
C ASP A 79 7.58 4.51 6.09
N TYR A 80 7.59 4.86 7.37
CA TYR A 80 6.82 6.00 7.90
C TYR A 80 7.12 7.32 7.17
N ASP A 81 8.38 7.69 7.02
CA ASP A 81 8.74 8.98 6.40
C ASP A 81 8.39 8.99 4.90
N ALA A 82 8.69 7.90 4.20
CA ALA A 82 8.34 7.76 2.78
C ALA A 82 6.82 7.84 2.57
N TYR A 83 6.04 7.27 3.50
CA TYR A 83 4.59 7.39 3.48
C TYR A 83 4.12 8.84 3.73
N MET A 84 4.70 9.52 4.73
CA MET A 84 4.35 10.92 5.02
C MET A 84 4.68 11.85 3.85
N GLU A 85 5.83 11.67 3.20
CA GLU A 85 6.20 12.42 1.98
C GLU A 85 5.23 12.14 0.83
N ALA A 86 4.84 10.89 0.64
CA ALA A 86 3.85 10.52 -0.38
C ALA A 86 2.48 11.15 -0.10
N GLN A 87 2.03 11.17 1.16
CA GLN A 87 0.80 11.85 1.56
C GLN A 87 0.87 13.36 1.27
N GLN A 88 2.00 14.02 1.56
CA GLN A 88 2.17 15.44 1.23
C GLN A 88 2.11 15.71 -0.29
N ARG A 89 2.66 14.80 -1.10
CA ARG A 89 2.55 14.86 -2.56
C ARG A 89 1.11 14.68 -3.02
N VAL A 90 0.36 13.76 -2.40
CA VAL A 90 -1.08 13.58 -2.67
C VAL A 90 -1.86 14.85 -2.34
N ASP A 91 -1.66 15.42 -1.14
CA ASP A 91 -2.30 16.66 -0.72
C ASP A 91 -2.03 17.81 -1.70
N THR A 92 -0.79 17.90 -2.19
CA THR A 92 -0.40 18.92 -3.17
C THR A 92 -1.06 18.69 -4.51
N ALA A 93 -1.05 17.46 -5.01
CA ALA A 93 -1.69 17.09 -6.28
C ALA A 93 -3.21 17.28 -6.23
N PHE A 94 -3.84 16.98 -5.08
CA PHE A 94 -5.28 17.12 -4.90
C PHE A 94 -5.74 18.58 -4.94
N ARG A 95 -4.89 19.55 -4.58
CA ARG A 95 -5.24 20.98 -4.72
C ARG A 95 -5.42 21.41 -6.17
N ASP A 96 -4.75 20.75 -7.12
CA ASP A 96 -4.97 20.93 -8.55
C ASP A 96 -6.04 19.94 -9.04
N GLN A 97 -7.31 20.35 -8.91
CA GLN A 97 -8.46 19.50 -9.23
C GLN A 97 -8.51 19.09 -10.71
N ASP A 98 -8.03 19.93 -11.63
CA ASP A 98 -8.02 19.64 -13.07
C ASP A 98 -7.01 18.54 -13.38
N THR A 99 -5.78 18.67 -12.87
CA THR A 99 -4.75 17.65 -13.01
C THR A 99 -5.14 16.36 -12.31
N TRP A 100 -5.72 16.44 -11.10
CA TRP A 100 -6.20 15.28 -10.35
C TRP A 100 -7.27 14.50 -11.12
N THR A 101 -8.27 15.20 -11.67
CA THR A 101 -9.36 14.59 -12.43
C THR A 101 -8.83 13.92 -13.70
N ARG A 102 -7.96 14.61 -14.44
CA ARG A 102 -7.31 14.04 -15.64
C ARG A 102 -6.55 12.76 -15.30
N THR A 103 -5.74 12.79 -14.24
CA THR A 103 -4.93 11.65 -13.78
C THR A 103 -5.82 10.48 -13.38
N SER A 104 -6.94 10.74 -12.70
CA SER A 104 -7.91 9.72 -12.28
C SER A 104 -8.59 9.03 -13.49
N ILE A 105 -8.95 9.80 -14.51
CA ILE A 105 -9.53 9.26 -15.75
C ILE A 105 -8.52 8.37 -16.48
N LEU A 106 -7.27 8.83 -16.60
CA LEU A 106 -6.19 8.05 -17.24
C LEU A 106 -5.91 6.74 -16.50
N ASN A 107 -5.93 6.76 -15.16
CA ASN A 107 -5.82 5.57 -14.33
C ASN A 107 -6.94 4.57 -14.64
N CYS A 108 -8.20 5.01 -14.66
CA CYS A 108 -9.35 4.17 -14.96
C CYS A 108 -9.26 3.57 -16.38
N ALA A 109 -8.89 4.38 -17.39
CA ALA A 109 -8.74 3.91 -18.76
C ALA A 109 -7.63 2.86 -18.93
N ARG A 110 -6.58 2.90 -18.10
CA ARG A 110 -5.40 2.03 -18.20
C ARG A 110 -5.49 0.75 -17.35
N ILE A 111 -6.54 0.57 -16.55
CA ILE A 111 -6.68 -0.60 -15.66
C ILE A 111 -7.22 -1.86 -16.36
N GLY A 112 -7.57 -1.79 -17.65
CA GLY A 112 -8.19 -2.91 -18.39
C GLY A 112 -7.37 -4.21 -18.38
N LYS A 113 -6.04 -4.13 -18.26
CA LYS A 113 -5.15 -5.29 -18.09
C LYS A 113 -5.48 -6.10 -16.82
N PHE A 114 -6.09 -5.50 -15.80
CA PHE A 114 -6.43 -6.17 -14.54
C PHE A 114 -7.86 -6.73 -14.51
N SER A 115 -8.56 -6.77 -15.65
CA SER A 115 -9.88 -7.40 -15.72
C SER A 115 -9.82 -8.90 -15.40
N ALA A 116 -10.77 -9.36 -14.60
CA ALA A 116 -10.97 -10.78 -14.30
C ALA A 116 -11.24 -11.59 -15.57
N ASP A 117 -11.93 -11.02 -16.56
CA ASP A 117 -12.24 -11.70 -17.83
C ASP A 117 -10.97 -12.11 -18.58
N ARG A 118 -9.94 -11.25 -18.56
CA ARG A 118 -8.64 -11.56 -19.14
C ARG A 118 -7.97 -12.72 -18.40
N SER A 119 -8.01 -12.70 -17.06
CA SER A 119 -7.45 -13.79 -16.25
C SER A 119 -8.17 -15.11 -16.54
N VAL A 120 -9.50 -15.10 -16.65
CA VAL A 120 -10.31 -16.28 -17.00
C VAL A 120 -9.93 -16.81 -18.40
N ASP A 121 -9.77 -15.93 -19.39
CA ASP A 121 -9.34 -16.31 -20.74
C ASP A 121 -7.91 -16.90 -20.77
N GLU A 122 -6.99 -16.34 -19.98
CA GLU A 122 -5.63 -16.91 -19.84
C GLU A 122 -5.64 -18.28 -19.19
N TYR A 123 -6.45 -18.49 -18.14
CA TYR A 123 -6.62 -19.80 -17.50
C TYR A 123 -7.28 -20.81 -18.44
N ALA A 124 -8.33 -20.38 -19.15
CA ALA A 124 -9.03 -21.20 -20.14
C ALA A 124 -8.10 -21.71 -21.23
N LYS A 125 -7.19 -20.86 -21.73
CA LYS A 125 -6.24 -21.22 -22.79
C LYS A 125 -5.02 -22.01 -22.30
N LYS A 126 -4.41 -21.58 -21.19
CA LYS A 126 -3.08 -22.07 -20.75
C LYS A 126 -3.14 -23.24 -19.77
N ILE A 127 -4.26 -23.43 -19.06
CA ILE A 127 -4.37 -24.44 -18.00
C ILE A 127 -5.55 -25.38 -18.24
N TRP A 128 -6.75 -24.85 -18.46
CA TRP A 128 -7.96 -25.67 -18.57
C TRP A 128 -8.20 -26.23 -19.98
N HIS A 129 -7.64 -25.59 -21.00
CA HIS A 129 -7.82 -25.91 -22.41
C HIS A 129 -9.29 -26.02 -22.84
N VAL A 130 -10.09 -25.02 -22.44
CA VAL A 130 -11.54 -24.95 -22.74
C VAL A 130 -11.84 -23.81 -23.70
N GLU A 131 -12.83 -24.01 -24.58
CA GLU A 131 -13.30 -23.01 -25.54
C GLU A 131 -14.71 -22.49 -25.17
N SER A 132 -14.98 -21.23 -25.51
CA SER A 132 -16.28 -20.61 -25.30
C SER A 132 -17.34 -21.28 -26.19
N ILE A 133 -18.44 -21.75 -25.59
CA ILE A 133 -19.57 -22.31 -26.33
C ILE A 133 -20.54 -21.16 -26.65
N PRO A 134 -20.79 -20.81 -27.93
CA PRO A 134 -21.78 -19.80 -28.29
C PRO A 134 -23.18 -20.28 -27.90
N ASN A 135 -24.00 -19.39 -27.33
CA ASN A 135 -25.41 -19.70 -27.08
C ASN A 135 -26.15 -19.82 -28.43
N HIS A 136 -26.52 -21.04 -28.81
CA HIS A 136 -27.50 -21.25 -29.88
C HIS A 136 -28.90 -20.91 -29.36
N HIS A 137 -29.33 -19.67 -29.57
CA HIS A 137 -30.75 -19.35 -29.57
C HIS A 137 -31.35 -19.82 -30.90
N SER A 138 -31.79 -21.09 -30.94
CA SER A 138 -32.69 -21.56 -32.00
C SER A 138 -34.02 -20.84 -31.85
N SER A 139 -34.37 -20.01 -32.84
CA SER A 139 -35.72 -19.47 -33.02
C SER A 139 -36.65 -20.52 -33.62
#